data_AF-A0A524MJ57-F1
#
_entry.id   AF-A0A524MJ57-F1
#
_cell.length_a   1.000
_cell.length_b   1.000
_cell.length_c   1.000
_cell.angle_alpha   90.00
_cell.angle_beta   90.00
_cell.angle_gamma   90.00
#
_symmetry.space_group_name_H-M   'P 1'
#
loop_
_entity.id
_entity.type
_entity.pdbx_description
1 polymer ?
#
loop_
_entity_poly.entity_id
_entity_poly.type
_entity_poly.pdbx_seq_one_letter_code
_entity_poly.pdbx_strand_id
1 'polypeptide(L)'
;MAFDKSLISEAFQAFCSEAPDHAKAWMTLVQSLREASSLDERTSELAFISVLSALGRSSGIPFHVKSALDKGASRDDVISAILIGLPAAGHVVTQSLLPALEVLNSADV
;
A
#
# COMPACT_ATOMS: atom_id res chain seq x y z
N MET A 1 -12.89 1.08 11.57
CA MET A 1 -12.79 0.33 10.29
C MET A 1 -12.13 -0.99 10.58
N ALA A 2 -12.76 -2.11 10.22
CA ALA A 2 -12.07 -3.40 10.23
C ALA A 2 -11.26 -3.48 8.94
N PHE A 3 -9.94 -3.60 9.05
CA PHE A 3 -9.10 -3.93 7.91
C PHE A 3 -9.37 -5.37 7.51
N ASP A 4 -9.34 -5.66 6.21
CA ASP A 4 -9.14 -7.04 5.78
C ASP A 4 -7.76 -7.46 6.27
N LYS A 5 -7.76 -8.33 7.29
CA LYS A 5 -6.53 -8.82 7.91
C LYS A 5 -5.65 -9.57 6.92
N SER A 6 -6.21 -10.13 5.85
CA SER A 6 -5.43 -10.83 4.82
C SER A 6 -4.52 -9.89 4.01
N LEU A 7 -4.80 -8.58 4.00
CA LEU A 7 -4.06 -7.60 3.22
C LEU A 7 -2.95 -6.89 4.00
N ILE A 8 -2.84 -7.14 5.30
CA ILE A 8 -1.83 -6.53 6.18
C ILE A 8 -0.94 -7.60 6.81
N SER A 9 0.35 -7.28 6.95
CA SER A 9 1.31 -8.23 7.53
C SER A 9 0.97 -8.67 8.95
N GLU A 10 1.37 -9.89 9.30
CA GLU A 10 1.29 -10.44 10.65
C GLU A 10 1.93 -9.51 11.70
N ALA A 11 3.06 -8.87 11.34
CA ALA A 11 3.72 -7.90 12.21
C ALA A 11 2.82 -6.69 12.51
N PHE A 12 2.10 -6.17 11.53
CA PHE A 12 1.17 -5.07 11.73
C PHE A 12 -0.07 -5.51 12.53
N GLN A 13 -0.55 -6.73 12.31
CA GLN A 13 -1.62 -7.32 13.11
C GLN A 13 -1.22 -7.49 14.58
N ALA A 14 0.02 -7.94 14.84
CA ALA A 14 0.58 -8.03 16.18
C ALA A 14 0.70 -6.63 16.82
N PHE A 15 1.18 -5.62 16.10
CA PHE A 15 1.21 -4.23 16.57
C PHE A 15 -0.18 -3.73 17.02
N CYS A 16 -1.21 -3.96 16.20
CA CYS A 16 -2.58 -3.58 16.52
C CYS A 16 -3.12 -4.29 17.77
N SER A 17 -2.73 -5.55 17.99
CA SER A 17 -3.25 -6.39 19.09
C SER A 17 -2.50 -6.14 20.41
N GLU A 18 -1.17 -6.08 20.35
CA GLU A 18 -0.29 -6.00 21.53
C GLU A 18 -0.10 -4.56 22.04
N ALA A 19 -0.27 -3.56 21.17
CA ALA A 19 -0.09 -2.15 21.52
C ALA A 19 -1.25 -1.25 21.03
N PRO A 20 -2.50 -1.52 21.47
CA PRO A 20 -3.71 -0.92 20.88
C PRO A 20 -3.77 0.61 21.01
N ASP A 21 -3.26 1.19 22.10
CA ASP A 21 -3.24 2.65 22.28
C ASP A 21 -2.23 3.33 21.33
N HIS A 22 -1.08 2.70 21.10
CA HIS A 22 -0.11 3.16 20.10
C HIS A 22 -0.68 3.03 18.68
N ALA A 23 -1.36 1.91 18.39
CA ALA A 23 -2.02 1.69 17.12
C ALA A 23 -3.11 2.73 16.86
N LYS A 24 -3.92 3.08 17.88
CA LYS A 24 -4.92 4.15 17.79
C LYS A 24 -4.29 5.51 17.47
N ALA A 25 -3.23 5.89 18.18
CA ALA A 25 -2.52 7.14 17.93
C ALA A 25 -1.92 7.17 16.50
N TRP A 26 -1.31 6.06 16.08
CA TRP A 26 -0.81 5.90 14.71
C TRP A 26 -1.91 6.05 13.66
N MET A 27 -3.08 5.45 13.88
CA MET A 27 -4.22 5.59 12.95
C MET A 27 -4.72 7.02 12.84
N THR A 28 -4.77 7.76 13.96
CA THR A 28 -5.10 9.19 13.93
C THR A 28 -4.10 9.97 13.10
N LEU A 29 -2.80 9.74 13.30
CA LEU A 29 -1.76 10.37 12.48
C LEU A 29 -1.94 10.09 10.99
N VAL A 30 -2.10 8.82 10.62
CA VAL A 30 -2.28 8.40 9.22
C VAL A 30 -3.50 9.09 8.59
N GLN A 31 -4.64 9.11 9.30
CA GLN A 31 -5.86 9.74 8.81
C GLN A 31 -5.69 11.25 8.63
N SER A 32 -5.09 11.94 9.61
CA SER A 32 -4.85 13.38 9.52
C SER A 32 -3.88 13.75 8.40
N LEU A 33 -2.83 12.96 8.17
CA LEU A 33 -1.92 13.18 7.03
C LEU A 33 -2.63 12.96 5.68
N ARG A 34 -3.52 11.97 5.59
CA ARG A 34 -4.34 11.75 4.39
C ARG A 34 -5.27 12.94 4.12
N GLU A 35 -5.96 13.43 5.14
CA GLU A 35 -6.89 14.57 5.01
C GLU A 35 -6.19 15.88 4.66
N ALA A 36 -4.94 16.05 5.10
CA ALA A 36 -4.13 17.22 4.76
C ALA A 36 -3.59 17.19 3.32
N SER A 37 -3.59 16.03 2.65
CA SER A 37 -3.12 15.90 1.28
C SER A 37 -4.10 16.52 0.29
N SER A 38 -3.58 17.26 -0.69
CA SER A 38 -4.38 17.78 -1.81
C SER A 38 -4.56 16.79 -2.96
N LEU A 39 -3.87 15.64 -2.90
CA LEU A 39 -3.99 14.61 -3.92
C LEU A 39 -5.35 13.90 -3.78
N ASP A 40 -5.97 13.59 -4.93
CA ASP A 40 -7.12 12.69 -4.92
C ASP A 40 -6.71 11.29 -4.42
N GLU A 41 -7.70 10.48 -4.05
CA GLU A 41 -7.41 9.22 -3.38
C GLU A 41 -6.70 8.22 -4.30
N ARG A 42 -7.03 8.18 -5.60
CA ARG A 42 -6.39 7.27 -6.57
C ARG A 42 -4.92 7.65 -6.73
N THR A 43 -4.64 8.93 -6.94
CA THR A 43 -3.27 9.46 -7.06
C THR A 43 -2.47 9.22 -5.78
N SER A 44 -3.10 9.39 -4.62
CA SER A 44 -2.47 9.15 -3.31
C SER A 44 -2.02 7.70 -3.15
N GLU A 45 -2.88 6.72 -3.48
CA GLU A 45 -2.53 5.30 -3.37
C GLU A 45 -1.39 4.91 -4.33
N LEU A 46 -1.46 5.34 -5.60
CA LEU A 46 -0.40 5.04 -6.58
C LEU A 46 0.94 5.66 -6.15
N ALA A 47 0.94 6.91 -5.69
CA ALA A 47 2.15 7.55 -5.16
C ALA A 47 2.69 6.81 -3.93
N PHE A 48 1.82 6.36 -3.03
CA PHE A 48 2.25 5.64 -1.83
C PHE A 48 2.81 4.24 -2.15
N ILE A 49 2.24 3.54 -3.13
CA ILE A 49 2.80 2.29 -3.68
C ILE A 49 4.23 2.54 -4.18
N SER A 50 4.48 3.60 -4.96
CA SER A 50 5.83 3.95 -5.42
C SER A 50 6.80 4.18 -4.25
N VAL A 51 6.38 4.86 -3.19
CA VAL A 51 7.19 5.10 -1.99
C VAL A 51 7.49 3.80 -1.26
N LEU A 52 6.49 2.94 -1.05
CA LEU A 52 6.69 1.63 -0.42
C LEU A 52 7.68 0.77 -1.22
N SER A 53 7.54 0.75 -2.55
CA SER A 53 8.44 0.02 -3.43
C SER A 53 9.87 0.56 -3.38
N ALA A 54 10.05 1.88 -3.42
CA ALA A 54 11.37 2.51 -3.32
C ALA A 54 12.05 2.26 -1.96
N LEU A 55 11.26 2.11 -0.88
CA LEU A 55 11.75 1.79 0.47
C LEU A 55 11.92 0.29 0.72
N GLY A 56 11.60 -0.58 -0.24
CA GLY A 56 11.61 -2.04 -0.07
C GLY A 56 10.59 -2.55 0.97
N ARG A 57 9.52 -1.79 1.23
CA ARG A 57 8.49 -2.10 2.22
C ARG A 57 7.32 -2.84 1.57
N SER A 58 7.56 -4.09 1.19
CA SER A 58 6.59 -4.91 0.46
C SER A 58 5.36 -5.32 1.28
N SER A 59 5.45 -5.34 2.62
CA SER A 59 4.38 -5.80 3.51
C SER A 59 3.09 -4.97 3.49
N GLY A 60 3.17 -3.71 3.05
CA GLY A 60 2.00 -2.84 2.86
C GLY A 60 1.43 -2.86 1.45
N ILE A 61 2.12 -3.46 0.49
CA ILE A 61 1.74 -3.43 -0.93
C ILE A 61 0.34 -4.03 -1.17
N PRO A 62 -0.02 -5.21 -0.62
CA PRO A 62 -1.34 -5.80 -0.90
C PRO A 62 -2.51 -4.88 -0.53
N PHE A 63 -2.45 -4.26 0.66
CA PHE A 63 -3.46 -3.31 1.12
C PHE A 63 -3.60 -2.11 0.18
N HIS A 64 -2.48 -1.46 -0.16
CA HIS A 64 -2.50 -0.26 -1.00
C HIS A 64 -2.86 -0.58 -2.45
N VAL A 65 -2.51 -1.75 -2.98
CA VAL A 65 -2.96 -2.21 -4.30
C VAL A 65 -4.46 -2.40 -4.32
N LYS A 66 -5.04 -3.14 -3.37
CA LYS A 66 -6.51 -3.30 -3.29
C LYS A 66 -7.22 -1.95 -3.18
N SER A 67 -6.69 -1.07 -2.33
CA SER A 67 -7.20 0.28 -2.14
C SER A 67 -7.15 1.12 -3.42
N ALA A 68 -6.07 1.03 -4.20
CA ALA A 68 -5.94 1.70 -5.49
C ALA A 68 -6.96 1.19 -6.51
N LEU A 69 -7.15 -0.13 -6.60
CA LEU A 69 -8.15 -0.75 -7.48
C LEU A 69 -9.57 -0.29 -7.13
N ASP A 70 -9.91 -0.27 -5.84
CA ASP A 70 -11.22 0.22 -5.35
C ASP A 70 -11.47 1.70 -5.70
N LYS A 71 -10.41 2.46 -5.97
CA LYS A 71 -10.43 3.86 -6.40
C LYS A 71 -10.27 4.04 -7.91
N GLY A 72 -10.39 2.96 -8.68
CA GLY A 72 -10.36 2.98 -10.14
C GLY A 72 -8.96 3.03 -10.76
N ALA A 73 -7.92 2.62 -10.04
CA ALA A 73 -6.65 2.28 -10.68
C ALA A 73 -6.79 0.98 -11.47
N SER A 74 -6.06 0.88 -12.57
CA SER A 74 -5.92 -0.34 -13.38
C SER A 74 -4.71 -1.16 -12.94
N ARG A 75 -4.63 -2.40 -13.45
CA ARG A 75 -3.44 -3.25 -13.34
C ARG A 75 -2.17 -2.54 -13.82
N ASP A 76 -2.27 -1.86 -14.96
CA ASP A 76 -1.13 -1.16 -15.56
C ASP A 76 -0.71 0.07 -14.75
N ASP A 77 -1.66 0.77 -14.11
CA ASP A 77 -1.35 1.86 -13.18
C ASP A 77 -0.50 1.37 -12.00
N VAL A 78 -0.89 0.24 -11.39
CA VAL A 78 -0.17 -0.34 -10.24
C VAL A 78 1.24 -0.78 -10.63
N ILE A 79 1.38 -1.49 -11.75
CA ILE A 79 2.70 -1.93 -12.24
C ILE A 79 3.58 -0.72 -12.56
N SER A 80 3.00 0.32 -13.19
CA SER A 80 3.70 1.56 -13.49
C SER A 80 4.14 2.29 -12.21
N ALA A 81 3.28 2.36 -11.19
CA ALA A 81 3.61 2.97 -9.90
C ALA A 81 4.75 2.23 -9.18
N ILE A 82 4.83 0.90 -9.27
CA ILE A 82 5.95 0.14 -8.72
C ILE A 82 7.25 0.44 -9.50
N LEU A 83 7.17 0.42 -10.83
CA LEU A 83 8.36 0.49 -11.70
C LEU A 83 8.85 1.91 -11.97
N ILE A 84 8.06 2.95 -11.70
CA ILE A 84 8.47 4.34 -11.90
C ILE A 84 9.74 4.68 -11.11
N GLY A 85 9.92 4.06 -9.94
CA GLY A 85 11.11 4.23 -9.10
C GLY A 85 12.33 3.45 -9.58
N LEU A 86 12.21 2.52 -10.55
CA LEU A 86 13.31 1.63 -10.96
C LEU A 86 14.60 2.36 -11.35
N PRO A 87 14.58 3.47 -12.13
CA PRO A 87 15.81 4.18 -12.48
C PRO A 87 16.50 4.84 -11.28
N ALA A 88 15.75 5.25 -10.25
CA ALA A 88 16.26 6.03 -9.12
C ALA A 88 16.59 5.17 -7.90
N ALA A 89 15.71 4.21 -7.57
CA ALA A 89 15.84 3.32 -6.42
C ALA A 89 16.48 1.96 -6.78
N GLY A 90 16.63 1.65 -8.07
CA GLY A 90 17.17 0.38 -8.54
C GLY A 90 16.21 -0.79 -8.33
N HIS A 91 16.74 -2.01 -8.41
CA HIS A 91 15.95 -3.25 -8.39
C HIS A 91 15.21 -3.54 -7.08
N VAL A 92 15.38 -2.73 -6.02
CA VAL A 92 14.59 -2.90 -4.79
C VAL A 92 13.09 -2.84 -5.07
N VAL A 93 12.67 -2.01 -6.04
CA VAL A 93 11.25 -1.83 -6.37
C VAL A 93 10.61 -3.10 -6.93
N THR A 94 11.38 -3.97 -7.60
CA THR A 94 10.82 -5.17 -8.24
C THR A 94 10.34 -6.19 -7.22
N GLN A 95 10.79 -6.12 -5.97
CA GLN A 95 10.30 -6.96 -4.87
C GLN A 95 8.83 -6.71 -4.55
N SER A 96 8.29 -5.54 -4.92
CA SER A 96 6.86 -5.23 -4.75
C SER A 96 5.97 -5.87 -5.81
N LEU A 97 6.52 -6.38 -6.91
CA LEU A 97 5.73 -6.97 -7.99
C LEU A 97 4.99 -8.22 -7.53
N LEU A 98 5.64 -9.14 -6.82
CA LEU A 98 5.01 -10.38 -6.35
C LEU A 98 3.78 -10.13 -5.46
N PRO A 99 3.87 -9.38 -4.34
CA PRO A 99 2.70 -9.11 -3.50
C PRO A 99 1.62 -8.27 -4.20
N ALA A 100 1.99 -7.43 -5.17
CA ALA A 100 1.00 -6.72 -5.99
C ALA A 100 0.24 -7.69 -6.92
N LEU A 101 0.96 -8.61 -7.57
CA LEU A 101 0.38 -9.60 -8.48
C LEU A 101 -0.55 -10.58 -7.78
N GLU A 102 -0.28 -10.94 -6.53
CA GLU A 102 -1.19 -11.76 -5.71
C GLU A 102 -2.59 -11.12 -5.61
N VAL A 103 -2.66 -9.82 -5.35
CA VAL A 103 -3.92 -9.08 -5.28
C VAL A 103 -4.53 -8.90 -6.68
N LEU A 104 -3.73 -8.47 -7.66
CA LEU A 104 -4.20 -8.20 -9.02
C LEU A 104 -4.82 -9.46 -9.66
N ASN A 105 -4.19 -10.61 -9.51
CA ASN A 105 -4.70 -11.87 -10.08
C ASN A 105 -5.93 -12.40 -9.35
N SER A 106 -6.14 -12.03 -8.08
CA SER A 106 -7.35 -12.38 -7.32
C SER A 106 -8.56 -11.52 -7.67
N ALA A 107 -8.33 -10.34 -8.26
CA ALA A 107 -9.38 -9.41 -8.70
C ALA A 107 -9.91 -9.71 -10.11
N ASP A 108 -9.20 -10.53 -10.89
CA ASP A 108 -9.54 -10.93 -12.26
C ASP A 108 -10.41 -12.23 -12.33
N VAL A 109 -11.03 -12.65 -11.21
CA VAL A 109 -11.91 -13.85 -11.10
C VAL A 109 -13.36 -13.48 -10.81
#